data_AF-W1PMU4-F1
#
_entry.id   AF-W1PMU4-F1
#
_cell.length_a   1.000
_cell.length_b   1.000
_cell.length_c   1.000
_cell.angle_alpha   90.00
_cell.angle_beta   90.00
_cell.angle_gamma   90.00
#
_symmetry.space_group_name_H-M   'P 1'
#
loop_
_entity.id
_entity.type
_entity.pdbx_description
1 polymer ?
#
loop_
_entity_poly.entity_id
_entity_poly.type
_entity_poly.pdbx_seq_one_letter_code
_entity_poly.pdbx_strand_id
1 'polypeptide(L)'
;MSETRFFELTIHKKHKDMVLDSYLLHIMAHGKAIKEEKSLMKLHTLNPDFHFGVTKEIWRHVIFNHPATFDTLAIDVSLKEEIVLDIQGFSKRKDFYRRVGKAWKRGYLLYGPPGT
;
A
#
# COMPACT_ATOMS: atom_id res chain seq x y z
N MET A 1 5.99 -3.82 24.69
CA MET A 1 4.55 -3.80 24.99
C MET A 1 3.99 -2.56 24.31
N SER A 2 2.99 -2.67 23.42
CA SER A 2 2.41 -1.50 22.75
C SER A 2 1.44 -0.82 23.72
N GLU A 3 1.71 0.44 24.06
CA GLU A 3 0.78 1.26 24.85
C GLU A 3 -0.51 1.50 24.04
N THR A 4 -1.65 1.14 24.62
CA THR A 4 -2.96 1.44 24.04
C THR A 4 -3.27 2.92 24.25
N ARG A 5 -3.20 3.71 23.17
CA ARG A 5 -3.56 5.13 23.18
C ARG A 5 -5.06 5.27 22.93
N PHE A 6 -5.76 6.04 23.75
CA PHE A 6 -7.17 6.38 23.56
C PHE A 6 -7.38 7.88 23.74
N PHE A 7 -8.48 8.39 23.17
CA PHE A 7 -8.95 9.75 23.33
C PHE A 7 -10.34 9.72 23.97
N GLU A 8 -10.60 10.63 24.89
CA GLU A 8 -11.90 10.79 25.52
C GLU A 8 -12.63 11.98 24.89
N LEU A 9 -13.91 11.80 24.56
CA LEU A 9 -14.75 12.82 23.95
C LEU A 9 -16.01 13.04 24.78
N THR A 10 -16.17 14.25 25.30
CA THR A 10 -17.35 14.66 26.07
C THR A 10 -18.28 15.49 25.19
N ILE A 11 -19.51 15.04 25.01
CA ILE A 11 -20.53 15.74 24.20
C ILE A 11 -21.85 15.85 24.97
N HIS A 12 -22.58 16.93 24.68
CA HIS A 12 -23.92 17.10 25.22
C HIS A 12 -24.89 16.06 24.64
N LYS A 13 -25.72 15.45 25.49
CA LYS A 13 -26.62 14.33 25.13
C LYS A 13 -27.51 14.63 23.92
N LYS A 14 -27.93 15.90 23.75
CA LYS A 14 -28.73 16.40 22.62
C LYS A 14 -28.08 16.15 21.24
N HIS A 15 -26.75 16.10 21.16
CA HIS A 15 -26.01 15.97 19.91
C HIS A 15 -25.38 14.58 19.72
N LYS A 16 -25.68 13.63 20.62
CA LYS A 16 -25.05 12.31 20.64
C LYS A 16 -25.17 11.59 19.30
N ASP A 17 -26.39 11.50 18.76
CA ASP A 17 -26.67 10.74 17.54
C ASP A 17 -26.02 11.41 16.32
N MET A 18 -26.11 12.74 16.22
CA MET A 18 -25.43 13.51 15.18
C MET A 18 -23.91 13.29 15.20
N VAL A 19 -23.29 13.28 16.39
CA VAL A 19 -21.84 13.11 16.53
C VAL A 19 -21.40 11.70 16.14
N LEU A 20 -22.13 10.68 16.58
CA LEU A 20 -21.79 9.27 16.28
C LEU A 20 -22.03 8.94 14.81
N ASP A 21 -23.17 9.36 14.24
CA ASP A 21 -23.62 8.90 12.92
C ASP A 21 -23.13 9.78 11.77
N SER A 22 -22.71 11.02 12.02
CA SER A 22 -22.22 11.90 10.94
C SER A 22 -20.79 12.39 11.18
N TYR A 23 -20.52 12.96 12.36
CA TYR A 23 -19.28 13.68 12.58
C TYR A 23 -18.07 12.73 12.77
N LEU A 24 -18.22 11.67 13.58
CA LEU A 24 -17.14 10.70 13.77
C LEU A 24 -16.87 9.91 12.48
N LEU A 25 -17.91 9.51 11.75
CA LEU A 25 -17.76 8.87 10.45
C LEU A 25 -17.00 9.78 9.46
N HIS A 26 -17.33 11.07 9.43
CA HIS A 26 -16.63 12.05 8.62
C HIS A 26 -15.15 12.20 9.04
N ILE A 27 -14.86 12.33 10.35
CA ILE A 27 -13.47 12.41 10.85
C ILE A 27 -12.69 11.15 10.52
N MET A 28 -13.28 9.97 10.69
CA MET A 28 -12.62 8.70 10.37
C MET A 28 -12.29 8.62 8.88
N ALA A 29 -13.22 9.03 8.01
CA ALA A 29 -13.00 9.11 6.57
C ALA A 29 -11.89 10.11 6.22
N HIS A 30 -11.92 11.33 6.80
CA HIS A 30 -10.89 12.35 6.60
C HIS A 30 -9.52 11.90 7.11
N GLY A 31 -9.46 11.31 8.30
CA GLY A 31 -8.23 10.79 8.88
C GLY A 31 -7.63 9.68 8.02
N LYS A 32 -8.48 8.81 7.45
CA LYS A 32 -8.05 7.82 6.48
C LYS A 32 -7.50 8.46 5.21
N ALA A 33 -8.17 9.46 4.65
CA ALA A 33 -7.72 10.18 3.46
C ALA A 33 -6.37 10.88 3.69
N ILE A 34 -6.20 11.58 4.80
CA ILE A 34 -4.92 12.23 5.18
C ILE A 34 -3.82 11.18 5.34
N LYS A 35 -4.14 10.03 5.94
CA LYS A 35 -3.18 8.94 6.09
C LYS A 35 -2.78 8.35 4.74
N GLU A 36 -3.72 8.18 3.81
CA GLU A 36 -3.46 7.71 2.45
C GLU A 36 -2.63 8.72 1.65
N GLU A 37 -2.95 10.02 1.74
CA GLU A 37 -2.22 11.11 1.11
C GLU A 37 -0.77 11.21 1.63
N LYS A 38 -0.58 11.10 2.95
CA LYS A 38 0.75 11.12 3.59
C LYS A 38 1.46 9.77 3.56
N SER A 39 0.80 8.71 3.11
CA SER A 39 1.39 7.37 3.07
C SER A 39 2.37 7.30 1.92
N LEU A 40 3.63 7.64 2.20
CA LEU A 40 4.72 7.37 1.28
C LEU A 40 4.80 5.86 1.02
N MET A 41 5.00 5.50 -0.25
CA MET A 41 5.13 4.09 -0.64
C MET A 41 6.33 3.48 0.07
N LYS A 42 6.13 2.33 0.73
CA LYS A 42 7.18 1.63 1.46
C LYS A 42 7.59 0.38 0.69
N LEU A 43 8.87 0.27 0.35
CA LEU A 43 9.44 -0.97 -0.19
C LEU A 43 9.90 -1.83 0.97
N HIS A 44 9.34 -3.03 1.06
CA HIS A 44 9.71 -4.01 2.07
C HIS A 44 10.76 -4.97 1.50
N THR A 45 11.81 -5.21 2.27
CA THR A 45 12.85 -6.19 1.96
C THR A 45 13.08 -7.08 3.17
N LEU A 46 13.55 -8.30 2.93
CA LEU A 46 13.91 -9.20 4.03
C LEU A 46 15.02 -8.55 4.87
N ASN A 47 14.87 -8.61 6.18
CA ASN A 47 15.86 -8.11 7.09
C ASN A 47 16.99 -9.14 7.25
N PRO A 48 18.22 -8.85 6.82
CA PRO A 48 19.34 -9.78 7.01
C PRO A 48 19.62 -10.04 8.49
N ASP A 49 19.39 -9.05 9.36
CA ASP A 49 19.66 -9.13 10.80
C ASP A 49 18.66 -10.03 11.55
N PHE A 50 17.56 -10.41 10.90
CA PHE A 50 16.62 -11.41 11.42
C PHE A 50 17.29 -12.79 11.53
N HIS A 51 18.12 -13.17 10.56
CA HIS A 51 18.80 -14.47 10.56
C HIS A 51 19.92 -14.58 11.60
N PHE A 52 20.44 -13.43 12.06
CA PHE A 52 21.51 -13.37 13.06
C PHE A 52 20.99 -13.18 14.50
N GLY A 53 19.67 -13.24 14.71
CA GLY A 53 19.05 -13.13 16.04
C GLY A 53 19.15 -11.74 16.70
N VAL A 54 19.66 -10.75 15.96
CA VAL A 54 19.84 -9.36 16.44
C VAL A 54 18.50 -8.62 16.49
N THR A 55 17.58 -8.94 15.58
CA THR A 55 16.27 -8.29 15.52
C THR A 55 15.15 -9.32 15.40
N LYS A 56 13.98 -9.01 15.97
CA LYS A 56 12.76 -9.81 15.78
C LYS A 56 11.96 -9.39 14.54
N GLU A 57 12.40 -8.37 13.82
CA GLU A 57 11.69 -7.81 12.67
C GLU A 57 12.14 -8.50 11.37
N ILE A 58 11.27 -9.34 10.81
CA ILE A 58 11.52 -10.10 9.57
C ILE A 58 11.64 -9.17 8.35
N TRP A 59 10.87 -8.08 8.34
CA TRP A 59 10.78 -7.15 7.22
C TRP A 59 11.33 -5.80 7.61
N ARG A 60 12.35 -5.33 6.89
CA ARG A 60 12.76 -3.93 6.93
C ARG A 60 12.09 -3.18 5.78
N HIS A 61 11.89 -1.88 5.94
CA HIS A 61 11.31 -1.06 4.89
C HIS A 61 12.12 0.20 4.63
N VAL A 62 12.10 0.64 3.38
CA VAL A 62 12.62 1.94 2.95
C VAL A 62 11.50 2.74 2.31
N ILE A 63 11.56 4.07 2.48
CA ILE A 63 10.65 4.97 1.81
C ILE A 63 11.02 4.97 0.33
N PHE A 64 10.09 4.61 -0.53
CA PHE A 64 10.25 4.69 -1.97
C PHE A 64 9.90 6.10 -2.44
N ASN A 65 10.94 6.84 -2.81
CA ASN A 65 10.84 8.19 -3.35
C ASN A 65 11.75 8.31 -4.58
N HIS A 66 11.44 7.55 -5.62
CA HIS A 66 12.20 7.56 -6.87
C HIS A 66 11.44 8.35 -7.94
N PRO A 67 12.07 9.31 -8.64
CA PRO A 67 11.39 10.15 -9.61
C PRO A 67 11.06 9.42 -10.93
N ALA A 68 11.70 8.28 -11.20
CA ALA A 68 11.45 7.57 -12.44
C ALA A 68 10.03 6.98 -12.51
N THR A 69 9.41 7.20 -13.66
CA THR A 69 8.12 6.64 -14.07
C THR A 69 8.33 5.71 -15.28
N PHE A 70 7.29 4.98 -15.68
CA PHE A 70 7.30 4.21 -16.92
C PHE A 70 7.57 5.10 -18.16
N ASP A 71 7.22 6.38 -18.11
CA ASP A 71 7.47 7.33 -19.21
C ASP A 71 8.96 7.65 -19.36
N THR A 72 9.68 7.77 -18.24
CA THR A 72 11.13 8.01 -18.22
C THR A 72 11.98 6.76 -18.41
N LEU A 73 11.36 5.57 -18.35
CA LEU A 73 12.04 4.29 -18.46
C LEU A 73 12.35 3.97 -19.94
N ALA A 74 13.64 3.84 -20.25
CA ALA A 74 14.11 3.48 -21.58
C ALA A 74 14.05 1.96 -21.77
N ILE A 75 12.91 1.47 -22.25
CA ILE A 75 12.69 0.09 -22.70
C ILE A 75 11.95 0.11 -24.04
N ASP A 76 11.89 -1.03 -24.72
CA ASP A 76 11.07 -1.15 -25.93
C ASP A 76 9.62 -0.70 -25.67
N VAL A 77 9.08 0.11 -26.59
CA VAL A 77 7.77 0.76 -26.41
C VAL A 77 6.66 -0.27 -26.36
N SER A 78 6.72 -1.30 -27.20
CA SER A 78 5.70 -2.35 -27.24
C SER A 78 5.72 -3.17 -25.95
N LEU A 79 6.92 -3.50 -25.44
CA LEU A 79 7.08 -4.19 -24.16
C LEU A 79 6.55 -3.34 -22.99
N LYS A 80 6.84 -2.03 -23.00
CA LYS A 80 6.34 -1.10 -21.98
C LYS A 80 4.82 -1.09 -21.93
N GLU A 81 4.19 -0.95 -23.09
CA GLU A 81 2.73 -0.91 -23.20
C GLU A 81 2.10 -2.21 -22.72
N GLU A 82 2.66 -3.36 -23.10
CA GLU A 82 2.18 -4.68 -22.65
C GLU A 82 2.23 -4.81 -21.12
N ILE A 83 3.36 -4.45 -20.51
CA ILE A 83 3.54 -4.51 -19.05
C ILE A 83 2.53 -3.59 -18.34
N VAL A 84 2.41 -2.34 -18.80
CA VAL A 84 1.49 -1.36 -18.19
C VAL A 84 0.04 -1.82 -18.30
N LEU A 85 -0.38 -2.34 -19.46
CA LEU A 85 -1.73 -2.86 -19.68
C LEU A 85 -2.02 -4.08 -18.80
N ASP A 86 -1.08 -5.02 -18.66
CA ASP A 86 -1.24 -6.18 -17.77
C ASP A 86 -1.38 -5.75 -16.31
N ILE A 87 -0.53 -4.82 -15.84
CA ILE A 87 -0.57 -4.31 -14.46
C ILE A 87 -1.93 -3.63 -14.18
N GLN A 88 -2.37 -2.74 -15.07
CA GLN A 88 -3.65 -2.05 -14.93
C GLN A 88 -4.83 -3.05 -14.94
N GLY A 89 -4.80 -4.03 -15.84
CA GLY A 89 -5.80 -5.08 -15.92
C GLY A 89 -5.80 -5.99 -14.69
N PHE A 90 -4.63 -6.36 -14.18
CA PHE A 90 -4.49 -7.17 -12.96
C PHE A 90 -5.04 -6.44 -11.73
N SER A 91 -4.77 -5.14 -11.60
CA SER A 91 -5.28 -4.30 -10.50
C SER A 91 -6.81 -4.29 -10.44
N LYS A 92 -7.48 -4.16 -11.60
CA LYS A 92 -8.95 -4.14 -11.71
C LYS A 92 -9.62 -5.50 -11.48
N ARG A 93 -8.88 -6.62 -11.55
CA ARG A 93 -9.43 -7.99 -11.53
C ARG A 93 -9.50 -8.62 -10.12
N LYS A 94 -9.31 -7.87 -9.04
CA LYS A 94 -9.36 -8.38 -7.65
C LYS A 94 -10.60 -9.27 -7.37
N ASP A 95 -11.78 -8.79 -7.75
CA ASP A 95 -13.04 -9.52 -7.50
C ASP A 95 -13.19 -10.78 -8.33
N PHE A 96 -12.62 -10.80 -9.54
CA PHE A 96 -12.56 -12.00 -10.36
C PHE A 96 -11.74 -13.09 -9.67
N TYR A 97 -10.53 -12.76 -9.20
CA TYR A 97 -9.66 -13.71 -8.49
C TYR A 97 -10.33 -14.27 -7.22
N ARG A 98 -11.00 -13.39 -6.45
CA ARG A 98 -11.79 -13.78 -5.28
C ARG A 98 -12.91 -14.77 -5.63
N ARG A 99 -13.63 -14.52 -6.73
CA ARG A 99 -14.76 -15.36 -7.17
C ARG A 99 -14.31 -16.75 -7.63
N VAL A 100 -13.20 -16.83 -8.36
CA VAL A 100 -12.66 -18.10 -8.88
C VAL A 100 -11.80 -18.85 -7.86
N GLY A 101 -11.66 -18.33 -6.63
CA GLY A 101 -10.87 -18.95 -5.56
C GLY A 101 -9.35 -18.95 -5.81
N LYS A 102 -8.85 -18.11 -6.71
CA LYS A 102 -7.41 -18.03 -7.03
C LYS A 102 -6.73 -16.91 -6.25
N ALA A 103 -5.47 -17.13 -5.87
CA ALA A 103 -4.67 -16.12 -5.21
C ALA A 103 -4.49 -14.89 -6.12
N TRP A 104 -4.83 -13.70 -5.62
CA TRP A 104 -4.62 -12.44 -6.33
C TRP A 104 -3.15 -12.01 -6.23
N LYS A 105 -2.29 -12.65 -7.04
CA LYS A 105 -0.85 -12.41 -7.13
C LYS A 105 -0.40 -12.45 -8.60
N ARG A 106 0.61 -11.65 -8.94
CA ARG A 106 1.24 -11.58 -10.27
C ARG A 106 2.75 -11.48 -10.10
N GLY A 107 3.52 -12.23 -10.90
CA GLY A 107 4.97 -12.20 -10.91
C GLY A 107 5.48 -11.85 -12.31
N TYR A 108 6.56 -11.08 -12.37
CA TYR A 108 7.21 -10.67 -13.62
C TYR A 108 8.67 -11.11 -13.59
N LEU A 109 9.18 -11.63 -14.71
CA LEU A 109 10.58 -11.97 -14.90
C LEU A 109 11.15 -11.02 -15.95
N LEU A 110 12.02 -10.12 -15.53
CA LEU A 110 12.77 -9.22 -16.41
C LEU A 110 14.20 -9.77 -16.51
N TYR A 111 14.70 -9.94 -17.74
CA TYR A 111 16.03 -10.49 -18.00
C TYR A 111 16.69 -9.73 -19.15
N GLY A 112 18.02 -9.61 -19.11
CA GLY A 112 18.80 -8.88 -20.09
C GLY A 112 20.28 -8.79 -19.68
N PRO A 113 21.16 -8.30 -20.57
CA PRO A 113 22.54 -8.00 -20.21
C PRO A 113 22.60 -6.89 -19.13
N PRO A 114 23.66 -6.87 -18.31
CA PRO A 114 23.82 -5.86 -17.27
C PRO A 114 23.82 -4.45 -17.88
N GLY A 115 23.04 -3.54 -17.31
CA GLY A 115 22.87 -2.17 -17.82
C GLY A 115 21.68 -1.97 -18.76
N THR A 116 20.80 -2.98 -18.89
CA THR A 116 19.45 -2.84 -19.47
C THR A 116 18.46 -2.50 -18.35
#